data_AF-A0A4Q4MQY8-F1
#
_entry.id   AF-A0A4Q4MQY8-F1
#
_cell.length_a   1.000
_cell.length_b   1.000
_cell.length_c   1.000
_cell.angle_alpha   90.00
_cell.angle_beta   90.00
_cell.angle_gamma   90.00
#
_symmetry.space_group_name_H-M   'P 1'
#
loop_
_entity.id
_entity.type
_entity.pdbx_description
1 polymer ?
#
loop_
_entity_poly.entity_id
_entity_poly.type
_entity_poly.pdbx_seq_one_letter_code
_entity_poly.pdbx_strand_id
1 'polypeptide(L)'
;MSSERQAADAIRFYDSKSWDYDATWHNDFTRRFISYLDIQPGQQVLDLACGTGLLTFRESEAVGPQGHVVGVDVTPGMLAVATHRKTQGGDKYANTTFLKGDALHLDETEELRGKQFDVITVASALVLFPNPKTAIEHWTEFLKPGGVIAMDATHPRNLISGMVLERVARRLELPIPYNRSWSKSEDTLKQMLESAGLEVDQVLTVESQAGYGRRFYEMEQWDDFFVENVIVKDVARTFANNDIRRKAQGIYKEEWEKLAIDGKIEEIDSVFLGIARRPADGSRYVPQVIQDDVVFKGGCRCGGVQYTSSAPPSDITLCHCRACQQVSGSGFLPFTHVPRGSLSFTHSNTRQVLRLSDVAERTFCSGCGAPISMVYTSDPDGMGLCMATVDLESLKTEVAPKVVKHIFLREKAPWVVLPEDGTERWGTSEDAHLLMQK
;
A
#
# COMPACT_ATOMS: atom_id res chain seq x y z
N MET A 1 9.02 8.56 10.63
CA MET A 1 10.36 8.14 11.09
C MET A 1 11.37 8.92 10.26
N SER A 2 12.37 9.55 10.86
CA SER A 2 13.49 10.14 10.11
C SER A 2 14.38 9.02 9.56
N SER A 3 15.09 9.27 8.44
CA SER A 3 15.99 8.31 7.78
C SER A 3 17.07 7.76 8.73
N GLU A 4 17.69 8.62 9.56
CA GLU A 4 18.71 8.20 10.53
C GLU A 4 18.22 7.16 11.56
N ARG A 5 16.91 7.13 11.87
CA ARG A 5 16.36 6.09 12.75
C ARG A 5 16.21 4.74 12.05
N GLN A 6 15.94 4.74 10.74
CA GLN A 6 15.64 3.53 9.98
C GLN A 6 16.84 2.59 9.91
N ALA A 7 18.00 3.10 9.48
CA ALA A 7 19.23 2.32 9.37
C ALA A 7 19.61 1.68 10.72
N ALA A 8 19.55 2.47 11.80
CA ALA A 8 19.85 1.99 13.14
C ALA A 8 18.85 0.94 13.64
N ASP A 9 17.57 1.08 13.31
CA ASP A 9 16.52 0.10 13.60
C ASP A 9 16.76 -1.21 12.83
N ALA A 10 17.10 -1.12 11.54
CA ALA A 10 17.42 -2.28 10.70
C ALA A 10 18.65 -3.04 11.23
N ILE A 11 19.75 -2.33 11.53
CA ILE A 11 20.95 -2.95 12.13
C ILE A 11 20.56 -3.70 13.41
N ARG A 12 19.85 -3.05 14.35
CA ARG A 12 19.46 -3.69 15.61
C ARG A 12 18.60 -4.94 15.42
N PHE A 13 17.75 -4.96 14.40
CA PHE A 13 16.80 -6.05 14.18
C PHE A 13 17.41 -7.23 13.43
N TYR A 14 18.29 -6.97 12.45
CA TYR A 14 18.81 -7.98 11.54
C TYR A 14 20.20 -8.52 11.95
N ASP A 15 21.01 -7.75 12.68
CA ASP A 15 22.36 -8.19 13.05
C ASP A 15 22.34 -9.50 13.87
N SER A 16 21.41 -9.62 14.82
CA SER A 16 21.23 -10.83 15.64
C SER A 16 20.67 -12.04 14.90
N LYS A 17 20.14 -11.85 13.67
CA LYS A 17 19.51 -12.89 12.83
C LYS A 17 20.39 -13.32 11.67
N SER A 18 21.51 -12.63 11.46
CA SER A 18 22.39 -12.87 10.31
C SER A 18 22.80 -14.34 10.16
N TRP A 19 23.03 -15.05 11.27
CA TRP A 19 23.53 -16.43 11.28
C TRP A 19 22.48 -17.50 10.91
N ASP A 20 21.18 -17.25 11.11
CA ASP A 20 20.10 -18.19 10.80
C ASP A 20 19.17 -17.73 9.67
N TYR A 21 19.35 -16.50 9.18
CA TYR A 21 18.53 -15.89 8.14
C TYR A 21 18.35 -16.80 6.92
N ASP A 22 19.41 -17.46 6.47
CA ASP A 22 19.38 -18.34 5.29
C ASP A 22 18.55 -19.63 5.47
N ALA A 23 18.33 -20.06 6.72
CA ALA A 23 17.53 -21.24 7.04
C ALA A 23 16.02 -20.93 7.05
N THR A 24 15.65 -19.67 6.85
CA THR A 24 14.27 -19.23 6.77
C THR A 24 13.74 -19.29 5.33
N TRP A 25 12.48 -18.88 5.15
CA TRP A 25 11.82 -18.84 3.84
C TRP A 25 12.50 -17.95 2.79
N HIS A 26 13.36 -17.01 3.18
CA HIS A 26 14.00 -16.06 2.26
C HIS A 26 14.81 -16.77 1.15
N ASN A 27 15.40 -17.93 1.44
CA ASN A 27 16.16 -18.69 0.43
C ASN A 27 15.28 -19.18 -0.74
N ASP A 28 14.08 -19.69 -0.44
CA ASP A 28 13.14 -20.15 -1.46
C ASP A 28 12.38 -19.00 -2.11
N PHE A 29 12.12 -17.92 -1.35
CA PHE A 29 11.51 -16.72 -1.92
C PHE A 29 12.44 -16.03 -2.93
N THR A 30 13.73 -15.84 -2.62
CA THR A 30 14.69 -15.23 -3.57
C THR A 30 14.87 -16.03 -4.85
N ARG A 31 14.76 -17.37 -4.80
CA ARG A 31 14.75 -18.22 -6.01
C ARG A 31 13.55 -17.92 -6.91
N ARG A 32 12.38 -17.69 -6.33
CA ARG A 32 11.18 -17.33 -7.09
C ARG A 32 11.22 -15.87 -7.53
N PHE A 33 11.67 -14.95 -6.69
CA PHE A 33 11.82 -13.54 -7.01
C PHE A 33 12.61 -13.34 -8.31
N ILE A 34 13.81 -13.94 -8.41
CA ILE A 34 14.64 -13.81 -9.61
C ILE A 34 14.01 -14.46 -10.85
N SER A 35 13.16 -15.47 -10.69
CA SER A 35 12.50 -16.14 -11.83
C SER A 35 11.51 -15.25 -12.59
N TYR A 36 11.09 -14.13 -12.00
CA TYR A 36 10.26 -13.12 -12.67
C TYR A 36 11.09 -12.09 -13.44
N LEU A 37 12.42 -12.13 -13.34
CA LEU A 37 13.32 -11.16 -13.94
C LEU A 37 14.08 -11.78 -15.10
N ASP A 38 14.12 -11.07 -16.22
CA ASP A 38 14.88 -11.46 -17.41
C ASP A 38 16.29 -10.84 -17.39
N ILE A 39 17.07 -11.20 -16.37
CA ILE A 39 18.45 -10.72 -16.20
C ILE A 39 19.35 -11.34 -17.27
N GLN A 40 19.99 -10.50 -18.08
CA GLN A 40 20.83 -10.90 -19.19
C GLN A 40 22.32 -11.01 -18.79
N PRO A 41 23.08 -11.92 -19.43
CA PRO A 41 24.53 -11.95 -19.29
C PRO A 41 25.18 -10.60 -19.60
N GLY A 42 26.17 -10.20 -18.79
CA GLY A 42 26.88 -8.93 -18.95
C GLY A 42 26.26 -7.71 -18.27
N GLN A 43 25.05 -7.83 -17.72
CA GLN A 43 24.37 -6.71 -17.04
C GLN A 43 25.05 -6.33 -15.71
N GLN A 44 24.88 -5.07 -15.35
CA GLN A 44 25.24 -4.48 -14.06
C GLN A 44 24.01 -4.46 -13.17
N VAL A 45 24.08 -5.13 -12.01
CA VAL A 45 22.96 -5.26 -11.08
C VAL A 45 23.30 -4.62 -9.73
N LEU A 46 22.33 -3.93 -9.14
CA LEU A 46 22.41 -3.39 -7.78
C LEU A 46 21.31 -4.02 -6.92
N ASP A 47 21.72 -4.84 -5.94
CA ASP A 47 20.85 -5.50 -4.96
C ASP A 47 20.82 -4.68 -3.67
N LEU A 48 19.70 -4.02 -3.39
CA LEU A 48 19.54 -3.11 -2.25
C LEU A 48 18.92 -3.84 -1.05
N ALA A 49 19.51 -3.60 0.13
CA ALA A 49 19.25 -4.37 1.35
C ALA A 49 19.51 -5.86 1.12
N CYS A 50 20.70 -6.17 0.56
CA CYS A 50 21.04 -7.50 0.06
C CYS A 50 21.14 -8.59 1.15
N GLY A 51 21.16 -8.23 2.43
CA GLY A 51 21.25 -9.16 3.54
C GLY A 51 22.48 -10.06 3.45
N THR A 52 22.27 -11.36 3.61
CA THR A 52 23.31 -12.40 3.46
C THR A 52 23.71 -12.67 2.00
N GLY A 53 23.21 -11.89 1.05
CA GLY A 53 23.50 -11.97 -0.38
C GLY A 53 22.73 -13.07 -1.11
N LEU A 54 21.67 -13.64 -0.51
CA LEU A 54 20.91 -14.75 -1.13
C LEU A 54 20.47 -14.45 -2.56
N LEU A 55 19.93 -13.25 -2.81
CA LEU A 55 19.54 -12.81 -4.15
C LEU A 55 20.77 -12.41 -4.98
N THR A 56 21.67 -11.60 -4.41
CA THR A 56 22.95 -11.19 -5.04
C THR A 56 23.70 -12.35 -5.72
N PHE A 57 23.79 -13.52 -5.08
CA PHE A 57 24.50 -14.67 -5.66
C PHE A 57 23.73 -15.31 -6.82
N ARG A 58 22.40 -15.26 -6.83
CA ARG A 58 21.60 -15.74 -7.98
C ARG A 58 21.74 -14.79 -9.16
N GLU A 59 21.75 -13.49 -8.89
CA GLU A 59 21.96 -12.47 -9.90
C GLU A 59 23.38 -12.58 -10.49
N SER A 60 24.38 -12.85 -9.65
CA SER A 60 25.77 -13.09 -10.05
C SER A 60 25.90 -14.26 -11.03
N GLU A 61 25.15 -15.34 -10.79
CA GLU A 61 25.07 -16.47 -11.72
C GLU A 61 24.35 -16.08 -13.02
N ALA A 62 23.25 -15.32 -12.93
CA ALA A 62 22.46 -14.90 -14.10
C ALA A 62 23.22 -13.97 -15.04
N VAL A 63 23.94 -12.98 -14.51
CA VAL A 63 24.74 -12.04 -15.32
C VAL A 63 26.04 -12.66 -15.84
N GLY A 64 26.47 -13.78 -15.25
CA GLY A 64 27.69 -14.47 -15.61
C GLY A 64 28.97 -13.64 -15.42
N PRO A 65 30.13 -14.15 -15.86
CA PRO A 65 31.45 -13.56 -15.55
C PRO A 65 31.72 -12.21 -16.22
N GLN A 66 30.91 -11.81 -17.21
CA GLN A 66 31.04 -10.52 -17.89
C GLN A 66 30.16 -9.43 -17.26
N GLY A 67 29.15 -9.82 -16.47
CA GLY A 67 28.36 -8.87 -15.70
C GLY A 67 28.91 -8.69 -14.30
N HIS A 68 28.28 -7.85 -13.50
CA HIS A 68 28.71 -7.58 -12.13
C HIS A 68 27.52 -7.22 -11.25
N VAL A 69 27.54 -7.70 -10.01
CA VAL A 69 26.47 -7.45 -9.03
C VAL A 69 27.04 -6.74 -7.81
N VAL A 70 26.42 -5.63 -7.42
CA VAL A 70 26.74 -4.89 -6.21
C VAL A 70 25.62 -5.09 -5.20
N GLY A 71 25.90 -5.76 -4.09
CA GLY A 71 24.99 -5.86 -2.95
C GLY A 71 25.29 -4.74 -1.94
N VAL A 72 24.26 -3.99 -1.54
CA VAL A 72 24.35 -2.94 -0.52
C VAL A 72 23.49 -3.31 0.67
N ASP A 73 24.06 -3.32 1.86
CA ASP A 73 23.31 -3.48 3.11
C ASP A 73 23.91 -2.60 4.21
N VAL A 74 23.08 -2.19 5.16
CA VAL A 74 23.51 -1.37 6.29
C VAL A 74 24.01 -2.20 7.47
N THR A 75 23.66 -3.50 7.50
CA THR A 75 23.83 -4.42 8.62
C THR A 75 25.17 -5.17 8.54
N PRO A 76 26.11 -4.93 9.47
CA PRO A 76 27.43 -5.56 9.43
C PRO A 76 27.39 -7.09 9.50
N GLY A 77 26.55 -7.69 10.36
CA GLY A 77 26.43 -9.13 10.48
C GLY A 77 25.94 -9.81 9.19
N MET A 78 24.99 -9.19 8.49
CA MET A 78 24.50 -9.67 7.20
C MET A 78 25.62 -9.67 6.14
N LEU A 79 26.35 -8.56 6.02
CA LEU A 79 27.47 -8.44 5.09
C LEU A 79 28.63 -9.37 5.43
N ALA A 80 28.85 -9.67 6.72
CA ALA A 80 29.87 -10.63 7.13
C ALA A 80 29.55 -12.04 6.61
N VAL A 81 28.28 -12.47 6.69
CA VAL A 81 27.82 -13.74 6.11
C VAL A 81 27.94 -13.73 4.59
N ALA A 82 27.50 -12.65 3.93
CA ALA A 82 27.61 -12.50 2.48
C ALA A 82 29.07 -12.58 2.01
N THR A 83 29.97 -11.86 2.68
CA THR A 83 31.41 -11.85 2.38
C THR A 83 32.07 -13.20 2.63
N HIS A 84 31.67 -13.90 3.70
CA HIS A 84 32.14 -15.25 3.96
C HIS A 84 31.72 -16.21 2.84
N ARG A 85 30.44 -16.16 2.42
CA ARG A 85 29.94 -16.99 1.32
C ARG A 85 30.62 -16.68 -0.01
N LYS A 86 30.85 -15.40 -0.31
CA LYS A 86 31.65 -14.97 -1.47
C LYS A 86 33.03 -15.61 -1.45
N THR A 87 33.72 -15.54 -0.31
CA THR A 87 35.06 -16.12 -0.13
C THR A 87 35.06 -17.64 -0.35
N GLN A 88 34.05 -18.35 0.18
CA GLN A 88 33.90 -19.80 -0.03
C GLN A 88 33.59 -20.17 -1.49
N GLY A 89 32.87 -19.32 -2.21
CA GLY A 89 32.57 -19.53 -3.63
C GLY A 89 33.74 -19.27 -4.57
N GLY A 90 34.78 -18.56 -4.13
CA GLY A 90 35.97 -18.27 -4.92
C GLY A 90 35.65 -17.57 -6.25
N ASP A 91 36.24 -18.06 -7.33
CA ASP A 91 36.09 -17.51 -8.69
C ASP A 91 34.63 -17.47 -9.16
N LYS A 92 33.77 -18.34 -8.63
CA LYS A 92 32.34 -18.39 -8.99
C LYS A 92 31.64 -17.05 -8.72
N TYR A 93 32.04 -16.34 -7.66
CA TYR A 93 31.42 -15.08 -7.24
C TYR A 93 32.40 -13.91 -7.33
N ALA A 94 33.43 -14.01 -8.18
CA ALA A 94 34.40 -12.94 -8.41
C ALA A 94 33.74 -11.64 -8.92
N ASN A 95 32.61 -11.76 -9.63
CA ASN A 95 31.79 -10.67 -10.16
C ASN A 95 30.80 -10.05 -9.15
N THR A 96 31.01 -10.24 -7.85
CA THR A 96 30.17 -9.65 -6.80
C THR A 96 30.95 -8.65 -5.96
N THR A 97 30.31 -7.56 -5.54
CA THR A 97 30.84 -6.62 -4.55
C THR A 97 29.80 -6.40 -3.47
N PHE A 98 30.21 -6.49 -2.20
CA PHE A 98 29.35 -6.16 -1.07
C PHE A 98 29.82 -4.85 -0.45
N LEU A 99 28.91 -3.90 -0.30
CA LEU A 99 29.17 -2.57 0.24
C LEU A 99 28.32 -2.33 1.48
N LYS A 100 28.93 -1.74 2.50
CA LYS A 100 28.18 -1.20 3.63
C LYS A 100 27.64 0.18 3.26
N GLY A 101 26.33 0.31 3.15
CA GLY A 101 25.68 1.56 2.76
C GLY A 101 24.22 1.61 3.18
N ASP A 102 23.67 2.82 3.27
CA ASP A 102 22.24 3.05 3.48
C ASP A 102 21.57 3.21 2.11
N ALA A 103 20.58 2.36 1.83
CA ALA A 103 19.81 2.45 0.59
C ALA A 103 19.04 3.77 0.45
N LEU A 104 18.81 4.52 1.53
CA LEU A 104 18.22 5.86 1.49
C LEU A 104 19.23 6.96 1.10
N HIS A 105 20.53 6.69 1.15
CA HIS A 105 21.62 7.66 0.95
C HIS A 105 22.77 7.06 0.12
N LEU A 106 22.42 6.37 -0.98
CA LEU A 106 23.40 5.71 -1.86
C LEU A 106 24.47 6.68 -2.44
N ASP A 107 24.15 7.96 -2.54
CA ASP A 107 25.06 9.03 -2.98
C ASP A 107 26.22 9.28 -2.00
N GLU A 108 26.06 8.91 -0.73
CA GLU A 108 27.13 8.91 0.28
C GLU A 108 28.09 7.71 0.14
N THR A 109 27.72 6.69 -0.65
CA THR A 109 28.58 5.52 -0.90
C THR A 109 29.52 5.81 -2.07
N GLU A 110 30.80 6.05 -1.78
CA GLU A 110 31.80 6.50 -2.75
C GLU A 110 31.93 5.55 -3.97
N GLU A 111 31.86 4.24 -3.74
CA GLU A 111 31.98 3.21 -4.77
C GLU A 111 30.80 3.17 -5.76
N LEU A 112 29.69 3.84 -5.44
CA LEU A 112 28.50 3.97 -6.29
C LEU A 112 28.45 5.30 -7.05
N ARG A 113 29.31 6.27 -6.71
CA ARG A 113 29.28 7.61 -7.31
C ARG A 113 29.42 7.53 -8.83
N GLY A 114 28.44 8.07 -9.55
CA GLY A 114 28.41 8.14 -11.01
C GLY A 114 28.14 6.80 -11.70
N LYS A 115 27.85 5.72 -10.96
CA LYS A 115 27.46 4.44 -11.55
C LYS A 115 25.97 4.40 -11.85
N GLN A 116 25.63 3.66 -12.90
CA GLN A 116 24.26 3.28 -13.21
C GLN A 116 24.19 1.79 -13.54
N PHE A 117 23.05 1.20 -13.21
CA PHE A 117 22.80 -0.24 -13.27
C PHE A 117 21.71 -0.55 -14.30
N ASP A 118 21.81 -1.72 -14.92
CA ASP A 118 20.79 -2.23 -15.84
C ASP A 118 19.58 -2.76 -15.05
N VAL A 119 19.83 -3.32 -13.85
CA VAL A 119 18.80 -3.87 -12.97
C VAL A 119 19.04 -3.40 -11.53
N ILE A 120 17.98 -3.00 -10.84
CA ILE A 120 17.95 -2.79 -9.39
C ILE A 120 16.96 -3.76 -8.76
N THR A 121 17.34 -4.45 -7.70
CA THR A 121 16.44 -5.36 -6.97
C THR A 121 16.35 -4.99 -5.50
N VAL A 122 15.14 -5.17 -4.92
CA VAL A 122 14.85 -4.91 -3.51
C VAL A 122 13.93 -6.00 -2.98
N ALA A 123 14.50 -7.10 -2.50
CA ALA A 123 13.73 -8.24 -2.02
C ALA A 123 13.51 -8.19 -0.50
N SER A 124 12.26 -8.36 -0.05
CA SER A 124 11.85 -8.45 1.35
C SER A 124 12.23 -7.25 2.23
N ALA A 125 12.52 -6.09 1.61
CA ALA A 125 13.04 -4.91 2.31
C ALA A 125 12.21 -3.64 2.12
N LEU A 126 11.30 -3.57 1.14
CA LEU A 126 10.57 -2.33 0.84
C LEU A 126 9.77 -1.78 2.05
N VAL A 127 9.27 -2.69 2.89
CA VAL A 127 8.55 -2.37 4.14
C VAL A 127 9.44 -1.72 5.19
N LEU A 128 10.77 -1.80 5.08
CA LEU A 128 11.70 -1.21 6.05
C LEU A 128 11.86 0.30 5.84
N PHE A 129 11.43 0.84 4.69
CA PHE A 129 11.60 2.25 4.37
C PHE A 129 10.39 3.08 4.86
N PRO A 130 10.61 4.16 5.62
CA PRO A 130 9.55 5.03 6.13
C PRO A 130 8.71 5.66 5.02
N ASN A 131 9.38 6.08 3.94
CA ASN A 131 8.79 6.67 2.75
C ASN A 131 9.36 5.95 1.51
N PRO A 132 8.78 4.80 1.13
CA PRO A 132 9.28 4.00 0.01
C PRO A 132 9.25 4.76 -1.31
N LYS A 133 8.28 5.68 -1.54
CA LYS A 133 8.26 6.50 -2.75
C LYS A 133 9.56 7.29 -2.92
N THR A 134 9.98 8.03 -1.89
CA THR A 134 11.21 8.84 -1.95
C THR A 134 12.45 7.96 -2.09
N ALA A 135 12.47 6.78 -1.47
CA ALA A 135 13.55 5.82 -1.66
C ALA A 135 13.64 5.36 -3.12
N ILE A 136 12.51 4.99 -3.72
CA ILE A 136 12.44 4.57 -5.13
C ILE A 136 12.89 5.70 -6.06
N GLU A 137 12.44 6.94 -5.82
CA GLU A 137 12.88 8.11 -6.59
C GLU A 137 14.41 8.26 -6.57
N HIS A 138 15.03 8.12 -5.40
CA HIS A 138 16.48 8.12 -5.25
C HIS A 138 17.15 6.99 -6.03
N TRP A 139 16.64 5.76 -5.92
CA TRP A 139 17.19 4.60 -6.64
C TRP A 139 17.13 4.76 -8.15
N THR A 140 16.15 5.49 -8.70
CA THR A 140 16.06 5.74 -10.14
C THR A 140 17.24 6.54 -10.70
N GLU A 141 17.96 7.30 -9.87
CA GLU A 141 19.16 8.03 -10.28
C GLU A 141 20.32 7.09 -10.62
N PHE A 142 20.33 5.91 -9.99
CA PHE A 142 21.28 4.82 -10.21
C PHE A 142 20.81 3.83 -11.28
N LEU A 143 19.61 4.01 -11.85
CA LEU A 143 19.07 3.13 -12.88
C LEU A 143 19.34 3.72 -14.27
N LYS A 144 19.91 2.93 -15.19
CA LYS A 144 20.10 3.37 -16.59
C LYS A 144 18.75 3.66 -17.25
N PRO A 145 18.69 4.55 -18.25
CA PRO A 145 17.52 4.63 -19.15
C PRO A 145 17.19 3.25 -19.73
N GLY A 146 15.93 2.83 -19.64
CA GLY A 146 15.49 1.47 -20.01
C GLY A 146 15.82 0.37 -19.00
N GLY A 147 16.54 0.68 -17.91
CA GLY A 147 16.86 -0.26 -16.85
C GLY A 147 15.62 -0.67 -16.06
N VAL A 148 15.66 -1.86 -15.47
CA VAL A 148 14.57 -2.48 -14.73
C VAL A 148 14.79 -2.36 -13.22
N ILE A 149 13.72 -2.11 -12.47
CA ILE A 149 13.70 -2.20 -11.02
C ILE A 149 12.60 -3.15 -10.56
N ALA A 150 12.93 -4.04 -9.62
CA ALA A 150 12.02 -5.03 -9.08
C ALA A 150 12.01 -5.02 -7.55
N MET A 151 10.83 -5.09 -6.96
CA MET A 151 10.66 -5.09 -5.51
C MET A 151 9.37 -5.77 -5.07
N ASP A 152 9.34 -6.31 -3.85
CA ASP A 152 8.12 -6.85 -3.27
C ASP A 152 7.59 -6.01 -2.09
N ALA A 153 6.26 -6.01 -1.97
CA ALA A 153 5.51 -5.41 -0.87
C ALA A 153 4.68 -6.49 -0.16
N THR A 154 4.80 -6.57 1.17
CA THR A 154 4.03 -7.55 1.95
C THR A 154 2.53 -7.34 1.78
N HIS A 155 1.79 -8.41 1.46
CA HIS A 155 0.32 -8.35 1.38
C HIS A 155 -0.26 -7.92 2.74
N PRO A 156 -1.35 -7.11 2.79
CA PRO A 156 -1.91 -6.63 4.05
C PRO A 156 -2.31 -7.76 5.01
N ARG A 157 -2.67 -8.95 4.50
CA ARG A 157 -2.98 -10.16 5.28
C ARG A 157 -1.82 -11.14 5.49
N ASN A 158 -0.60 -10.85 5.04
CA ASN A 158 0.56 -11.69 5.31
C ASN A 158 1.25 -11.26 6.61
N LEU A 159 1.83 -12.19 7.38
CA LEU A 159 2.50 -11.93 8.67
C LEU A 159 1.59 -11.08 9.60
N ILE A 160 0.35 -11.52 9.79
CA ILE A 160 -0.73 -10.66 10.26
C ILE A 160 -0.50 -10.13 11.68
N SER A 161 0.12 -10.94 12.55
CA SER A 161 0.51 -10.56 13.90
C SER A 161 1.52 -9.41 13.94
N GLY A 162 2.44 -9.36 12.97
CA GLY A 162 3.37 -8.24 12.76
C GLY A 162 2.64 -6.95 12.33
N MET A 163 1.56 -7.07 11.55
CA MET A 163 0.71 -5.91 11.21
C MET A 163 0.06 -5.31 12.45
N VAL A 164 -0.52 -6.18 13.28
CA VAL A 164 -1.24 -5.77 14.48
C VAL A 164 -0.25 -5.09 15.41
N LEU A 165 0.95 -5.66 15.54
CA LEU A 165 2.05 -5.06 16.29
C LEU A 165 2.44 -3.66 15.77
N GLU A 166 2.51 -3.47 14.45
CA GLU A 166 2.75 -2.15 13.84
C GLU A 166 1.68 -1.13 14.23
N ARG A 167 0.41 -1.50 14.12
CA ARG A 167 -0.71 -0.62 14.45
C ARG A 167 -0.70 -0.25 15.94
N VAL A 168 -0.41 -1.23 16.80
CA VAL A 168 -0.26 -1.01 18.24
C VAL A 168 0.89 -0.06 18.53
N ALA A 169 2.07 -0.31 17.97
CA ALA A 169 3.25 0.54 18.15
C ALA A 169 2.96 1.99 17.72
N ARG A 170 2.31 2.19 16.56
CA ARG A 170 1.91 3.51 16.08
C ARG A 170 0.94 4.23 17.02
N ARG A 171 -0.10 3.53 17.51
CA ARG A 171 -1.08 4.09 18.46
C ARG A 171 -0.46 4.47 19.81
N LEU A 172 0.68 3.87 20.15
CA LEU A 172 1.45 4.16 21.36
C LEU A 172 2.69 5.03 21.11
N GLU A 173 2.87 5.52 19.89
CA GLU A 173 4.04 6.33 19.48
C GLU A 173 5.39 5.63 19.74
N LEU A 174 5.42 4.30 19.66
CA LEU A 174 6.60 3.47 19.86
C LEU A 174 7.38 3.26 18.55
N PRO A 175 8.71 3.12 18.62
CA PRO A 175 9.52 2.82 17.44
C PRO A 175 9.25 1.40 16.95
N ILE A 176 9.06 1.23 15.64
CA ILE A 176 8.95 -0.07 15.00
C ILE A 176 9.79 -0.09 13.71
N PRO A 177 10.55 -1.18 13.42
CA PRO A 177 11.56 -1.16 12.35
C PRO A 177 10.97 -1.31 10.93
N TYR A 178 9.64 -1.33 10.78
CA TYR A 178 8.97 -1.50 9.49
C TYR A 178 7.68 -0.70 9.40
N ASN A 179 7.31 -0.36 8.17
CA ASN A 179 6.10 0.33 7.77
C ASN A 179 5.45 -0.44 6.62
N ARG A 180 4.34 -1.13 6.90
CA ARG A 180 3.51 -1.80 5.88
C ARG A 180 2.11 -1.19 5.79
N SER A 181 1.89 -0.07 6.47
CA SER A 181 0.61 0.64 6.46
C SER A 181 0.18 1.11 5.07
N TRP A 182 1.13 1.36 4.17
CA TRP A 182 0.89 1.77 2.78
C TRP A 182 0.56 0.59 1.85
N SER A 183 0.99 -0.64 2.13
CA SER A 183 0.74 -1.78 1.24
C SER A 183 -0.68 -2.29 1.39
N LYS A 184 -1.58 -1.97 0.45
CA LYS A 184 -3.00 -2.35 0.48
C LYS A 184 -3.43 -3.27 -0.65
N SER A 185 -2.84 -3.12 -1.83
CA SER A 185 -3.20 -3.85 -3.04
C SER A 185 -2.06 -3.76 -4.05
N GLU A 186 -2.16 -4.56 -5.12
CA GLU A 186 -1.32 -4.43 -6.31
C GLU A 186 -1.33 -2.99 -6.85
N ASP A 187 -2.51 -2.36 -6.93
CA ASP A 187 -2.65 -0.96 -7.37
C ASP A 187 -1.86 0.02 -6.52
N THR A 188 -1.71 -0.25 -5.22
CA THR A 188 -0.96 0.66 -4.35
C THR A 188 0.54 0.62 -4.65
N LEU A 189 1.07 -0.57 -4.94
CA LEU A 189 2.47 -0.71 -5.37
C LEU A 189 2.67 -0.12 -6.78
N LYS A 190 1.72 -0.37 -7.70
CA LYS A 190 1.73 0.21 -9.04
C LYS A 190 1.79 1.74 -8.98
N GLN A 191 0.85 2.37 -8.28
CA GLN A 191 0.79 3.82 -8.14
C GLN A 191 2.06 4.39 -7.49
N MET A 192 2.65 3.66 -6.54
CA MET A 192 3.89 4.07 -5.90
C MET A 192 5.05 4.12 -6.91
N LEU A 193 5.25 3.06 -7.69
CA LEU A 193 6.27 2.98 -8.75
C LEU A 193 6.05 4.06 -9.82
N GLU A 194 4.81 4.19 -10.30
CA GLU A 194 4.40 5.20 -11.27
C GLU A 194 4.65 6.63 -10.77
N SER A 195 4.29 6.92 -9.51
CA SER A 195 4.53 8.22 -8.88
C SER A 195 6.01 8.54 -8.64
N ALA A 196 6.87 7.51 -8.62
CA ALA A 196 8.31 7.68 -8.58
C ALA A 196 8.90 8.00 -9.96
N GLY A 197 8.11 7.92 -11.03
CA GLY A 197 8.54 8.22 -12.40
C GLY A 197 9.01 7.00 -13.18
N LEU A 198 8.57 5.80 -12.80
CA LEU A 198 8.84 4.56 -13.49
C LEU A 198 7.62 4.09 -14.30
N GLU A 199 7.86 3.50 -15.46
CA GLU A 199 6.83 2.81 -16.24
C GLU A 199 6.67 1.39 -15.67
N VAL A 200 5.48 1.02 -15.23
CA VAL A 200 5.25 -0.30 -14.59
C VAL A 200 4.97 -1.36 -15.66
N ASP A 201 5.86 -2.36 -15.74
CA ASP A 201 5.69 -3.51 -16.63
C ASP A 201 4.62 -4.45 -16.09
N GLN A 202 4.69 -4.76 -14.79
CA GLN A 202 3.71 -5.62 -14.11
C GLN A 202 3.72 -5.43 -12.59
N VAL A 203 2.55 -5.63 -11.98
CA VAL A 203 2.42 -5.92 -10.55
C VAL A 203 1.57 -7.18 -10.42
N LEU A 204 2.05 -8.15 -9.65
CA LEU A 204 1.36 -9.43 -9.49
C LEU A 204 1.46 -9.92 -8.04
N THR A 205 0.42 -10.63 -7.59
CA THR A 205 0.43 -11.32 -6.30
C THR A 205 1.21 -12.63 -6.41
N VAL A 206 2.35 -12.70 -5.72
CA VAL A 206 3.14 -13.92 -5.56
C VAL A 206 2.67 -14.65 -4.32
N GLU A 207 2.09 -15.83 -4.51
CA GLU A 207 1.68 -16.72 -3.42
C GLU A 207 2.86 -17.48 -2.79
N SER A 208 2.62 -18.08 -1.63
CA SER A 208 3.52 -18.98 -0.93
C SER A 208 4.88 -18.37 -0.57
N GLN A 209 4.94 -17.11 -0.08
CA GLN A 209 6.21 -16.47 0.32
C GLN A 209 7.04 -17.36 1.27
N ALA A 210 6.40 -17.87 2.32
CA ALA A 210 7.00 -18.73 3.34
C ALA A 210 6.61 -20.22 3.26
N GLY A 211 5.76 -20.61 2.32
CA GLY A 211 5.37 -21.99 2.07
C GLY A 211 4.15 -22.46 2.85
N TYR A 212 3.45 -21.59 3.58
CA TYR A 212 2.34 -22.00 4.44
C TYR A 212 0.94 -21.76 3.85
N GLY A 213 0.85 -21.08 2.70
CA GLY A 213 -0.42 -20.87 1.99
C GLY A 213 -1.40 -19.99 2.78
N ARG A 214 -2.58 -20.51 3.10
CA ARG A 214 -3.59 -19.79 3.88
C ARG A 214 -3.75 -20.40 5.26
N ARG A 215 -3.85 -19.55 6.28
CA ARG A 215 -4.13 -19.93 7.65
C ARG A 215 -5.33 -19.16 8.17
N PHE A 216 -6.09 -19.82 9.03
CA PHE A 216 -7.24 -19.24 9.70
C PHE A 216 -7.04 -19.38 11.21
N TYR A 217 -7.23 -18.28 11.92
CA TYR A 217 -7.18 -18.25 13.38
C TYR A 217 -8.56 -17.83 13.90
N GLU A 218 -8.93 -18.39 15.04
CA GLU A 218 -10.12 -17.95 15.76
C GLU A 218 -9.84 -16.58 16.41
N MET A 219 -10.86 -15.73 16.50
CA MET A 219 -10.73 -14.37 17.02
C MET A 219 -10.19 -14.34 18.46
N GLU A 220 -10.50 -15.37 19.24
CA GLU A 220 -10.13 -15.52 20.64
C GLU A 220 -8.63 -15.75 20.84
N GLN A 221 -7.89 -16.20 19.82
CA GLN A 221 -6.45 -16.51 19.90
C GLN A 221 -5.54 -15.28 19.98
N TRP A 222 -6.10 -14.08 20.06
CA TRP A 222 -5.34 -12.83 20.08
C TRP A 222 -4.31 -12.77 21.23
N ASP A 223 -4.57 -13.43 22.35
CA ASP A 223 -3.71 -13.43 23.54
C ASP A 223 -2.43 -14.26 23.34
N ASP A 224 -2.54 -15.43 22.71
CA ASP A 224 -1.39 -16.25 22.31
C ASP A 224 -0.45 -15.45 21.39
N PHE A 225 -1.02 -14.78 20.38
CA PHE A 225 -0.25 -13.93 19.47
C PHE A 225 0.32 -12.70 20.18
N PHE A 226 -0.40 -12.10 21.13
CA PHE A 226 0.12 -11.00 21.91
C PHE A 226 1.34 -11.44 22.73
N VAL A 227 1.25 -12.56 23.45
CA VAL A 227 2.37 -13.10 24.24
C VAL A 227 3.56 -13.39 23.33
N GLU A 228 3.35 -14.11 22.24
CA GLU A 228 4.41 -14.47 21.30
C GLU A 228 5.11 -13.22 20.72
N ASN A 229 4.34 -12.22 20.26
CA ASN A 229 4.90 -11.10 19.49
C ASN A 229 5.33 -9.91 20.35
N VAL A 230 4.73 -9.71 21.53
CA VAL A 230 5.01 -8.56 22.41
C VAL A 230 5.89 -8.95 23.61
N ILE A 231 5.84 -10.21 24.05
CA ILE A 231 6.58 -10.67 25.24
C ILE A 231 7.81 -11.49 24.84
N VAL A 232 7.71 -12.35 23.82
CA VAL A 232 8.75 -13.34 23.49
C VAL A 232 9.69 -12.90 22.36
N LYS A 233 9.15 -12.42 21.23
CA LYS A 233 9.96 -12.07 20.04
C LYS A 233 10.82 -10.81 20.24
N ASP A 234 11.76 -10.57 19.31
CA ASP A 234 12.76 -9.49 19.37
C ASP A 234 12.20 -8.08 19.56
N VAL A 235 10.94 -7.87 19.16
CA VAL A 235 10.21 -6.61 19.33
C VAL A 235 9.79 -6.36 20.79
N ALA A 236 9.94 -7.34 21.68
CA ALA A 236 9.64 -7.24 23.11
C ALA A 236 10.42 -6.12 23.82
N ARG A 237 11.59 -5.72 23.26
CA ARG A 237 12.35 -4.56 23.76
C ARG A 237 11.62 -3.24 23.54
N THR A 238 10.88 -3.10 22.43
CA THR A 238 10.01 -1.94 22.16
C THR A 238 8.90 -1.86 23.21
N PHE A 239 8.43 -2.99 23.72
CA PHE A 239 7.37 -3.11 24.72
C PHE A 239 7.90 -3.52 26.09
N ALA A 240 9.14 -3.14 26.47
CA ALA A 240 9.77 -3.65 27.69
C ALA A 240 9.10 -3.18 29.00
N ASN A 241 8.38 -2.07 28.99
CA ASN A 241 7.72 -1.51 30.18
C ASN A 241 6.36 -2.18 30.43
N ASN A 242 6.11 -2.65 31.66
CA ASN A 242 4.85 -3.27 32.08
C ASN A 242 3.61 -2.38 31.86
N ASP A 243 3.71 -1.06 32.05
CA ASP A 243 2.61 -0.13 31.79
C ASP A 243 2.33 0.00 30.29
N ILE A 244 3.39 -0.05 29.46
CA ILE A 244 3.26 -0.06 28.00
C ILE A 244 2.61 -1.39 27.56
N ARG A 245 3.01 -2.53 28.13
CA ARG A 245 2.41 -3.85 27.83
C ARG A 245 0.92 -3.87 28.17
N ARG A 246 0.52 -3.33 29.32
CA ARG A 246 -0.90 -3.23 29.71
C ARG A 246 -1.72 -2.41 28.72
N LYS A 247 -1.20 -1.26 28.27
CA LYS A 247 -1.85 -0.44 27.24
C LYS A 247 -1.89 -1.15 25.88
N ALA A 248 -0.78 -1.80 25.50
CA ALA A 248 -0.65 -2.52 24.25
C ALA A 248 -1.62 -3.71 24.16
N GLN A 249 -1.90 -4.40 25.27
CA GLN A 249 -2.79 -5.56 25.29
C GLN A 249 -4.20 -5.23 24.79
N GLY A 250 -4.81 -4.14 25.30
CA GLY A 250 -6.14 -3.72 24.87
C GLY A 250 -6.17 -3.27 23.41
N ILE A 251 -5.15 -2.55 22.96
CA ILE A 251 -5.03 -2.10 21.57
C ILE A 251 -4.81 -3.29 20.63
N TYR A 252 -3.99 -4.27 21.02
CA TYR A 252 -3.69 -5.45 20.22
C TYR A 252 -4.97 -6.26 19.98
N LYS A 253 -5.74 -6.51 21.05
CA LYS A 253 -7.05 -7.17 20.94
C LYS A 253 -7.96 -6.43 19.98
N GLU A 254 -8.12 -5.12 20.14
CA GLU A 254 -8.97 -4.30 19.27
C GLU A 254 -8.52 -4.35 17.79
N GLU A 255 -7.21 -4.27 17.53
CA GLU A 255 -6.67 -4.34 16.17
C GLU A 255 -6.76 -5.75 15.56
N TRP A 256 -6.69 -6.79 16.38
CA TRP A 256 -6.89 -8.18 15.97
C TRP A 256 -8.35 -8.45 15.60
N GLU A 257 -9.29 -8.07 16.47
CA GLU A 257 -10.74 -8.27 16.24
C GLU A 257 -11.22 -7.55 14.96
N LYS A 258 -10.65 -6.39 14.62
CA LYS A 258 -10.93 -5.67 13.37
C LYS A 258 -10.58 -6.45 12.09
N LEU A 259 -9.77 -7.49 12.18
CA LEU A 259 -9.35 -8.29 11.03
C LEU A 259 -10.29 -9.48 10.77
N ALA A 260 -11.22 -9.75 11.69
CA ALA A 260 -12.11 -10.88 11.63
C ALA A 260 -13.17 -10.71 10.55
N ILE A 261 -13.39 -11.78 9.78
CA ILE A 261 -14.53 -11.95 8.89
C ILE A 261 -15.21 -13.24 9.34
N ASP A 262 -16.50 -13.16 9.67
CA ASP A 262 -17.29 -14.28 10.19
C ASP A 262 -16.63 -15.00 11.38
N GLY A 263 -16.04 -14.21 12.29
CA GLY A 263 -15.38 -14.72 13.50
C GLY A 263 -13.95 -15.23 13.30
N LYS A 264 -13.43 -15.24 12.07
CA LYS A 264 -12.10 -15.79 11.76
C LYS A 264 -11.15 -14.77 11.17
N ILE A 265 -9.87 -14.94 11.49
CA ILE A 265 -8.77 -14.14 10.99
C ILE A 265 -8.08 -14.93 9.89
N GLU A 266 -8.22 -14.48 8.64
CA GLU A 266 -7.48 -15.05 7.51
C GLU A 266 -6.11 -14.38 7.38
N GLU A 267 -5.06 -15.20 7.47
CA GLU A 267 -3.68 -14.87 7.10
C GLU A 267 -3.33 -15.56 5.78
N ILE A 268 -2.77 -14.80 4.84
CA ILE A 268 -2.35 -15.32 3.54
C ILE A 268 -0.85 -15.14 3.36
N ASP A 269 -0.20 -16.16 2.84
CA ASP A 269 1.22 -16.18 2.55
C ASP A 269 1.50 -15.57 1.17
N SER A 270 1.41 -14.24 1.04
CA SER A 270 1.56 -13.58 -0.26
C SER A 270 2.22 -12.22 -0.18
N VAL A 271 2.82 -11.81 -1.29
CA VAL A 271 3.39 -10.47 -1.49
C VAL A 271 2.98 -9.95 -2.85
N PHE A 272 2.95 -8.64 -3.03
CA PHE A 272 2.87 -8.02 -4.34
C PHE A 272 4.29 -7.86 -4.87
N LEU A 273 4.58 -8.40 -6.05
CA LEU A 273 5.83 -8.18 -6.75
C LEU A 273 5.59 -7.14 -7.84
N GLY A 274 6.32 -6.03 -7.78
CA GLY A 274 6.29 -4.97 -8.79
C GLY A 274 7.58 -4.98 -9.60
N ILE A 275 7.44 -4.93 -10.92
CA ILE A 275 8.52 -4.80 -11.89
C ILE A 275 8.22 -3.57 -12.75
N ALA A 276 9.15 -2.64 -12.78
CA ALA A 276 9.01 -1.38 -13.50
C ALA A 276 10.33 -1.02 -14.18
N ARG A 277 10.28 -0.08 -15.10
CA ARG A 277 11.45 0.40 -15.85
C ARG A 277 11.56 1.91 -15.82
N ARG A 278 12.80 2.38 -15.89
CA ARG A 278 13.05 3.78 -16.25
C ARG A 278 12.76 3.95 -17.74
N PRO A 279 12.00 4.97 -18.16
CA PRO A 279 11.81 5.26 -19.58
C PRO A 279 13.12 5.26 -20.37
N ALA A 280 13.10 4.68 -21.57
CA ALA A 280 14.29 4.48 -22.40
C ALA A 280 14.95 5.79 -22.85
N ASP A 281 14.19 6.88 -22.92
CA ASP A 281 14.69 8.23 -23.20
C ASP A 281 15.26 8.94 -21.96
N GLY A 282 15.25 8.27 -20.79
CA GLY A 282 15.74 8.78 -19.52
C GLY A 282 14.80 9.76 -18.83
N SER A 283 13.63 10.04 -19.41
CA SER A 283 12.60 10.89 -18.83
C SER A 283 11.98 10.26 -17.58
N ARG A 284 11.24 11.05 -16.80
CA ARG A 284 10.38 10.51 -15.75
C ARG A 284 9.09 10.07 -16.41
N TYR A 285 8.67 8.83 -16.17
CA TYR A 285 7.35 8.38 -16.56
C TYR A 285 6.32 9.26 -15.85
N VAL A 286 5.53 9.97 -16.64
CA VAL A 286 4.32 10.60 -16.15
C VAL A 286 3.23 9.62 -16.52
N PRO A 287 2.52 9.03 -15.53
CA PRO A 287 1.39 8.19 -15.82
C PRO A 287 0.52 8.97 -16.78
N GLN A 288 0.24 8.38 -17.94
CA GLN A 288 -0.87 8.87 -18.72
C GLN A 288 -2.08 8.68 -17.80
N VAL A 289 -2.45 9.74 -17.06
CA VAL A 289 -3.86 9.95 -16.73
C VAL A 289 -4.51 9.70 -18.06
N ILE A 290 -5.29 8.63 -18.19
CA ILE A 290 -5.89 8.24 -19.47
C ILE A 290 -6.79 9.41 -19.86
N GLN A 291 -6.23 10.43 -20.49
CA GLN A 291 -6.86 11.74 -20.67
C GLN A 291 -7.95 11.60 -21.74
N ASP A 292 -7.82 10.57 -22.57
CA ASP A 292 -8.76 10.17 -23.61
C ASP A 292 -10.00 9.48 -23.05
N ASP A 293 -9.91 8.76 -21.92
CA ASP A 293 -11.06 8.09 -21.28
C ASP A 293 -11.65 8.84 -20.09
N VAL A 294 -11.06 9.96 -19.62
CA VAL A 294 -11.68 10.75 -18.54
C VAL A 294 -13.01 11.30 -19.04
N VAL A 295 -14.10 10.76 -18.48
CA VAL A 295 -15.46 11.22 -18.72
C VAL A 295 -15.76 12.44 -17.86
N PHE A 296 -15.27 12.49 -16.62
CA PHE A 296 -15.40 13.69 -15.79
C PHE A 296 -14.33 13.78 -14.70
N LYS A 297 -14.19 14.99 -14.15
CA LYS A 297 -13.34 15.35 -13.02
C LYS A 297 -14.22 15.76 -11.84
N GLY A 298 -13.64 15.76 -10.66
CA GLY A 298 -14.30 16.32 -9.48
C GLY A 298 -13.35 16.51 -8.32
N GLY A 299 -13.88 17.04 -7.22
CA GLY A 299 -13.13 17.34 -6.03
C GLY A 299 -13.84 18.33 -5.13
N CYS A 300 -13.21 18.62 -4.00
CA CYS A 300 -13.64 19.70 -3.13
C CYS A 300 -13.08 21.04 -3.58
N ARG A 301 -13.77 22.13 -3.21
CA ARG A 301 -13.40 23.48 -3.62
C ARG A 301 -12.00 23.93 -3.16
N CYS A 302 -11.50 23.41 -2.02
CA CYS A 302 -10.17 23.76 -1.56
C CYS A 302 -9.03 23.02 -2.29
N GLY A 303 -9.35 22.09 -3.19
CA GLY A 303 -8.35 21.30 -3.92
C GLY A 303 -7.66 20.19 -3.11
N GLY A 304 -7.93 20.08 -1.80
CA GLY A 304 -7.34 19.04 -0.94
C GLY A 304 -7.74 17.60 -1.32
N VAL A 305 -8.84 17.46 -2.04
CA VAL A 305 -9.31 16.22 -2.67
C VAL A 305 -9.71 16.51 -4.12
N GLN A 306 -9.11 15.80 -5.07
CA GLN A 306 -9.39 15.82 -6.50
C GLN A 306 -9.42 14.39 -7.05
N TYR A 307 -10.28 14.15 -8.03
CA TYR A 307 -10.44 12.84 -8.67
C TYR A 307 -10.85 12.96 -10.13
N THR A 308 -10.66 11.87 -10.88
CA THR A 308 -11.13 11.68 -12.25
C THR A 308 -11.90 10.36 -12.34
N SER A 309 -12.87 10.29 -13.25
CA SER A 309 -13.57 9.04 -13.58
C SER A 309 -13.54 8.76 -15.07
N SER A 310 -13.32 7.50 -15.43
CA SER A 310 -13.44 6.99 -16.80
C SER A 310 -14.83 6.46 -17.17
N ALA A 311 -15.77 6.45 -16.21
CA ALA A 311 -17.16 6.08 -16.46
C ALA A 311 -18.06 7.32 -16.34
N PRO A 312 -19.18 7.39 -17.07
CA PRO A 312 -20.17 8.43 -16.82
C PRO A 312 -20.82 8.25 -15.44
N PRO A 313 -21.14 9.36 -14.75
CA PRO A 313 -21.90 9.28 -13.52
C PRO A 313 -23.32 8.77 -13.81
N SER A 314 -23.87 7.93 -12.93
CA SER A 314 -25.28 7.58 -12.97
C SER A 314 -26.19 8.80 -12.75
N ASP A 315 -27.48 8.61 -12.96
CA ASP A 315 -28.49 9.57 -12.51
C ASP A 315 -28.44 9.78 -10.98
N ILE A 316 -29.02 10.90 -10.54
CA ILE A 316 -28.86 11.45 -9.21
C ILE A 316 -29.93 10.88 -8.26
N THR A 317 -29.48 10.40 -7.11
CA THR A 317 -30.33 10.07 -5.96
C THR A 317 -30.16 11.13 -4.88
N LEU A 318 -31.25 11.75 -4.44
CA LEU A 318 -31.26 12.68 -3.33
C LEU A 318 -31.54 11.93 -2.01
N CYS A 319 -30.56 11.91 -1.11
CA CYS A 319 -30.71 11.30 0.20
C CYS A 319 -31.16 12.32 1.24
N HIS A 320 -32.34 12.08 1.82
CA HIS A 320 -32.98 12.97 2.80
C HIS A 320 -32.77 12.55 4.25
N CYS A 321 -31.91 11.57 4.55
CA CYS A 321 -31.70 11.15 5.94
C CYS A 321 -31.00 12.22 6.78
N ARG A 322 -31.20 12.17 8.11
CA ARG A 322 -30.63 13.15 9.06
C ARG A 322 -29.11 13.21 9.00
N ALA A 323 -28.43 12.08 8.78
CA ALA A 323 -26.99 12.06 8.62
C ALA A 323 -26.53 12.86 7.39
N CYS A 324 -27.20 12.70 6.24
CA CYS A 324 -26.89 13.45 5.03
C CYS A 324 -27.18 14.95 5.18
N GLN A 325 -28.25 15.30 5.90
CA GLN A 325 -28.54 16.70 6.23
C GLN A 325 -27.45 17.32 7.11
N GLN A 326 -27.03 16.61 8.18
CA GLN A 326 -26.03 17.11 9.12
C GLN A 326 -24.63 17.24 8.50
N VAL A 327 -24.22 16.28 7.68
CA VAL A 327 -22.89 16.30 7.03
C VAL A 327 -22.79 17.39 5.98
N SER A 328 -23.87 17.60 5.21
CA SER A 328 -23.86 18.59 4.12
C SER A 328 -24.24 20.01 4.55
N GLY A 329 -24.94 20.15 5.69
CA GLY A 329 -25.61 21.41 6.06
C GLY A 329 -26.83 21.74 5.17
N SER A 330 -27.25 20.82 4.29
CA SER A 330 -28.38 20.99 3.36
C SER A 330 -29.60 20.18 3.80
N GLY A 331 -30.74 20.37 3.13
CA GLY A 331 -31.95 19.55 3.33
C GLY A 331 -31.84 18.12 2.81
N PHE A 332 -30.81 17.83 2.00
CA PHE A 332 -30.48 16.53 1.42
C PHE A 332 -29.05 16.55 0.88
N LEU A 333 -28.50 15.36 0.59
CA LEU A 333 -27.20 15.21 -0.09
C LEU A 333 -27.39 14.44 -1.41
N PRO A 334 -27.02 15.03 -2.57
CA PRO A 334 -27.12 14.34 -3.86
C PRO A 334 -25.97 13.36 -4.08
N PHE A 335 -26.30 12.15 -4.50
CA PHE A 335 -25.34 11.12 -4.88
C PHE A 335 -25.51 10.69 -6.33
N THR A 336 -24.39 10.44 -7.00
CA THR A 336 -24.29 9.67 -8.24
C THR A 336 -23.38 8.47 -8.00
N HIS A 337 -23.44 7.44 -8.84
CA HIS A 337 -22.61 6.25 -8.72
C HIS A 337 -21.75 6.06 -9.96
N VAL A 338 -20.54 5.52 -9.73
CA VAL A 338 -19.64 5.01 -10.76
C VAL A 338 -19.08 3.65 -10.32
N PRO A 339 -18.65 2.78 -11.26
CA PRO A 339 -17.85 1.62 -10.92
C PRO A 339 -16.59 2.06 -10.16
N ARG A 340 -16.28 1.43 -9.03
CA ARG A 340 -15.15 1.82 -8.18
C ARG A 340 -13.82 1.82 -8.93
N GLY A 341 -13.60 0.83 -9.81
CA GLY A 341 -12.40 0.74 -10.64
C GLY A 341 -12.26 1.86 -11.70
N SER A 342 -13.33 2.61 -11.97
CA SER A 342 -13.29 3.74 -12.91
C SER A 342 -12.81 5.04 -12.28
N LEU A 343 -12.71 5.12 -10.95
CA LEU A 343 -12.39 6.33 -10.21
C LEU A 343 -10.93 6.35 -9.76
N SER A 344 -10.22 7.44 -10.04
CA SER A 344 -8.87 7.67 -9.56
C SER A 344 -8.80 8.99 -8.78
N PHE A 345 -8.26 8.95 -7.55
CA PHE A 345 -8.01 10.15 -6.76
C PHE A 345 -6.64 10.73 -7.12
N THR A 346 -6.62 11.83 -7.87
CA THR A 346 -5.39 12.51 -8.29
C THR A 346 -4.74 13.30 -7.16
N HIS A 347 -5.52 13.71 -6.17
CA HIS A 347 -5.04 14.33 -4.94
C HIS A 347 -5.98 13.97 -3.78
N SER A 348 -5.48 13.48 -2.65
CA SER A 348 -6.36 13.03 -1.55
C SER A 348 -5.76 13.17 -0.15
N ASN A 349 -4.79 14.06 0.02
CA ASN A 349 -4.06 14.23 1.29
C ASN A 349 -4.98 14.62 2.46
N THR A 350 -6.10 15.28 2.18
CA THR A 350 -7.09 15.66 3.19
C THR A 350 -8.32 14.75 3.18
N ARG A 351 -8.35 13.66 2.39
CA ARG A 351 -9.49 12.75 2.34
C ARG A 351 -9.48 11.85 3.58
N GLN A 352 -10.52 11.96 4.40
CA GLN A 352 -10.69 11.20 5.63
C GLN A 352 -11.95 10.36 5.59
N VAL A 353 -11.92 9.21 6.28
CA VAL A 353 -13.07 8.31 6.43
C VAL A 353 -13.98 8.81 7.55
N LEU A 354 -15.29 8.75 7.30
CA LEU A 354 -16.36 9.06 8.24
C LEU A 354 -17.32 7.88 8.30
N ARG A 355 -17.32 7.16 9.43
CA ARG A 355 -18.27 6.07 9.70
C ARG A 355 -19.39 6.59 10.59
N LEU A 356 -20.61 6.60 10.05
CA LEU A 356 -21.82 7.03 10.77
C LEU A 356 -22.79 5.85 11.03
N SER A 357 -22.51 4.70 10.42
CA SER A 357 -23.36 3.51 10.42
C SER A 357 -22.55 2.31 9.90
N ASP A 358 -22.96 1.09 10.26
CA ASP A 358 -22.31 -0.15 9.80
C ASP A 358 -22.61 -0.50 8.33
N VAL A 359 -23.51 0.24 7.70
CA VAL A 359 -24.02 -0.05 6.33
C VAL A 359 -23.21 0.65 5.24
N ALA A 360 -22.43 1.67 5.59
CA ALA A 360 -21.66 2.41 4.62
C ALA A 360 -20.50 3.19 5.22
N GLU A 361 -19.41 3.21 4.48
CA GLU A 361 -18.25 4.05 4.74
C GLU A 361 -18.33 5.32 3.89
N ARG A 362 -18.29 6.50 4.53
CA ARG A 362 -18.28 7.80 3.84
C ARG A 362 -16.90 8.42 3.90
N THR A 363 -16.63 9.37 3.02
CA THR A 363 -15.42 10.19 3.09
C THR A 363 -15.71 11.68 2.97
N PHE A 364 -14.83 12.49 3.55
CA PHE A 364 -14.90 13.94 3.51
C PHE A 364 -13.50 14.56 3.41
N CYS A 365 -13.41 15.83 3.04
CA CYS A 365 -12.18 16.60 3.06
C CYS A 365 -11.96 17.24 4.44
N SER A 366 -10.90 16.87 5.16
CA SER A 366 -10.55 17.47 6.46
C SER A 366 -10.14 18.94 6.37
N GLY A 367 -9.76 19.42 5.18
CA GLY A 367 -9.37 20.82 4.96
C GLY A 367 -10.55 21.78 4.80
N CYS A 368 -11.70 21.32 4.30
CA CYS A 368 -12.87 22.19 4.06
C CYS A 368 -14.23 21.60 4.47
N GLY A 369 -14.27 20.37 4.98
CA GLY A 369 -15.48 19.70 5.42
C GLY A 369 -16.32 19.07 4.31
N ALA A 370 -15.98 19.27 3.03
CA ALA A 370 -16.80 18.79 1.92
C ALA A 370 -16.98 17.26 1.96
N PRO A 371 -18.21 16.72 1.91
CA PRO A 371 -18.44 15.30 1.72
C PRO A 371 -18.04 14.90 0.30
N ILE A 372 -17.33 13.76 0.17
CA ILE A 372 -16.73 13.34 -1.11
C ILE A 372 -17.42 12.09 -1.65
N SER A 373 -17.35 10.97 -0.92
CA SER A 373 -17.80 9.69 -1.43
C SER A 373 -18.45 8.80 -0.36
N MET A 374 -19.11 7.74 -0.79
CA MET A 374 -19.76 6.73 0.03
C MET A 374 -19.67 5.37 -0.64
N VAL A 375 -19.35 4.32 0.13
CA VAL A 375 -19.37 2.92 -0.31
C VAL A 375 -20.29 2.16 0.62
N TYR A 376 -21.27 1.46 0.05
CA TYR A 376 -22.16 0.58 0.80
C TYR A 376 -21.47 -0.75 1.06
N THR A 377 -21.72 -1.36 2.22
CA THR A 377 -21.18 -2.70 2.51
C THR A 377 -21.81 -3.79 1.64
N SER A 378 -23.04 -3.58 1.16
CA SER A 378 -23.74 -4.46 0.22
C SER A 378 -23.29 -4.33 -1.23
N ASP A 379 -22.61 -3.24 -1.59
CA ASP A 379 -22.07 -2.98 -2.93
C ASP A 379 -20.65 -2.41 -2.83
N PRO A 380 -19.64 -3.28 -2.60
CA PRO A 380 -18.25 -2.85 -2.43
C PRO A 380 -17.57 -2.41 -3.74
N ASP A 381 -18.18 -2.76 -4.88
CA ASP A 381 -17.69 -2.47 -6.23
C ASP A 381 -18.29 -1.17 -6.79
N GLY A 382 -19.40 -0.68 -6.22
CA GLY A 382 -19.95 0.64 -6.45
C GLY A 382 -19.30 1.73 -5.61
N MET A 383 -19.13 2.91 -6.20
CA MET A 383 -18.70 4.13 -5.49
C MET A 383 -19.74 5.22 -5.67
N GLY A 384 -20.40 5.60 -4.58
CA GLY A 384 -21.23 6.78 -4.51
C GLY A 384 -20.37 8.04 -4.39
N LEU A 385 -20.58 9.03 -5.26
CA LEU A 385 -19.94 10.34 -5.21
C LEU A 385 -20.98 11.41 -4.86
N CYS A 386 -20.59 12.36 -4.01
CA CYS A 386 -21.41 13.53 -3.77
C CYS A 386 -21.45 14.35 -5.07
N MET A 387 -22.62 14.45 -5.72
CA MET A 387 -22.77 15.07 -7.03
C MET A 387 -22.27 16.52 -7.05
N ALA A 388 -22.38 17.22 -5.92
CA ALA A 388 -21.89 18.58 -5.75
C ALA A 388 -20.35 18.72 -5.83
N THR A 389 -19.61 17.62 -5.84
CA THR A 389 -18.15 17.59 -6.04
C THR A 389 -17.75 17.30 -7.49
N VAL A 390 -18.71 16.96 -8.36
CA VAL A 390 -18.46 16.73 -9.79
C VAL A 390 -18.27 18.06 -10.50
N ASP A 391 -17.21 18.18 -11.29
CA ASP A 391 -17.00 19.31 -12.19
C ASP A 391 -17.85 19.12 -13.45
N LEU A 392 -19.01 19.80 -13.48
CA LEU A 392 -19.97 19.70 -14.56
C LEU A 392 -19.41 20.19 -15.91
N GLU A 393 -18.41 21.07 -15.91
CA GLU A 393 -17.78 21.55 -17.16
C GLU A 393 -16.87 20.50 -17.79
N SER A 394 -16.40 19.54 -16.99
CA SER A 394 -15.55 18.43 -17.44
C SER A 394 -16.32 17.23 -17.98
N LEU A 395 -17.65 17.25 -17.89
CA LEU A 395 -18.53 16.10 -18.11
C LEU A 395 -18.69 15.80 -19.61
N LYS A 396 -18.14 14.67 -20.08
CA LYS A 396 -18.24 14.16 -21.46
C LYS A 396 -19.38 13.15 -21.60
N THR A 397 -20.62 13.60 -21.52
CA THR A 397 -21.81 12.76 -21.80
C THR A 397 -22.84 13.54 -22.62
N GLU A 398 -23.58 12.85 -23.47
CA GLU A 398 -24.66 13.42 -24.28
C GLU A 398 -25.83 13.94 -23.43
N VAL A 399 -26.03 13.37 -22.24
CA VAL A 399 -27.14 13.70 -21.35
C VAL A 399 -26.62 14.02 -19.95
N ALA A 400 -27.00 15.18 -19.42
CA ALA A 400 -26.68 15.56 -18.06
C ALA A 400 -27.44 14.65 -17.06
N PRO A 401 -26.80 14.18 -15.98
CA PRO A 401 -27.47 13.42 -14.93
C PRO A 401 -28.66 14.19 -14.38
N LYS A 402 -29.80 13.51 -14.29
CA LYS A 402 -31.03 14.09 -13.72
C LYS A 402 -31.33 13.45 -12.38
N VAL A 403 -32.11 14.16 -11.55
CA VAL A 403 -32.68 13.54 -10.36
C VAL A 403 -33.70 12.52 -10.82
N VAL A 404 -33.56 11.28 -10.37
CA VAL A 404 -34.52 10.19 -10.65
C VAL A 404 -35.17 9.65 -9.39
N LYS A 405 -34.56 9.88 -8.23
CA LYS A 405 -34.96 9.22 -6.99
C LYS A 405 -34.72 10.10 -5.75
N HIS A 406 -35.70 10.10 -4.86
CA HIS A 406 -35.64 10.65 -3.51
C HIS A 406 -35.80 9.51 -2.50
N ILE A 407 -34.82 9.34 -1.62
CA ILE A 407 -34.84 8.30 -0.57
C ILE A 407 -34.84 8.92 0.83
N PHE A 408 -35.30 8.14 1.82
CA PHE A 408 -35.44 8.56 3.22
C PHE A 408 -36.41 9.74 3.45
N LEU A 409 -37.50 9.80 2.69
CA LEU A 409 -38.46 10.90 2.77
C LEU A 409 -39.19 11.01 4.12
N ARG A 410 -39.20 9.95 4.94
CA ARG A 410 -39.72 10.02 6.32
C ARG A 410 -38.94 11.02 7.19
N GLU A 411 -37.69 11.29 6.85
CA GLU A 411 -36.79 12.22 7.55
C GLU A 411 -36.62 13.55 6.80
N LYS A 412 -37.32 13.74 5.68
CA LYS A 412 -37.21 14.93 4.83
C LYS A 412 -37.39 16.19 5.67
N ALA A 413 -36.44 17.11 5.55
CA ALA A 413 -36.56 18.41 6.17
C ALA A 413 -37.91 19.09 5.79
N PRO A 414 -38.64 19.66 6.76
CA PRO A 414 -39.99 20.17 6.52
C PRO A 414 -40.02 21.34 5.53
N TRP A 415 -38.93 22.10 5.44
CA TRP A 415 -38.78 23.23 4.51
C TRP A 415 -38.39 22.83 3.07
N VAL A 416 -38.08 21.56 2.81
CA VAL A 416 -37.76 21.08 1.46
C VAL A 416 -39.04 20.77 0.70
N VAL A 417 -39.36 21.55 -0.33
CA VAL A 417 -40.50 21.29 -1.22
C VAL A 417 -40.02 20.39 -2.37
N LEU A 418 -40.74 19.29 -2.63
CA LEU A 418 -40.43 18.38 -3.75
C LEU A 418 -41.27 18.76 -4.98
N PRO A 419 -40.65 19.04 -6.14
CA PRO A 419 -41.39 19.35 -7.37
C PRO A 419 -42.14 18.12 -7.91
N GLU A 420 -43.20 18.34 -8.69
CA GLU A 420 -43.92 17.28 -9.41
C GLU A 420 -43.20 16.95 -10.73
N ASP A 421 -42.09 16.24 -10.60
CA ASP A 421 -41.13 15.93 -11.69
C ASP A 421 -41.13 14.45 -12.11
N GLY A 422 -42.04 13.64 -11.55
CA GLY A 422 -42.14 12.20 -11.83
C GLY A 422 -41.02 11.36 -11.22
N THR A 423 -40.18 11.93 -10.34
CA THR A 423 -39.13 11.18 -9.65
C THR A 423 -39.68 10.14 -8.68
N GLU A 424 -38.95 9.05 -8.50
CA GLU A 424 -39.28 8.04 -7.51
C GLU A 424 -39.15 8.60 -6.09
N ARG A 425 -40.12 8.28 -5.23
CA ARG A 425 -40.22 8.84 -3.87
C ARG A 425 -40.36 7.75 -2.84
N TRP A 426 -39.30 7.50 -2.07
CA TRP A 426 -39.26 6.41 -1.11
C TRP A 426 -39.15 6.93 0.33
N GLY A 427 -39.98 6.37 1.21
CA GLY A 427 -39.96 6.71 2.64
C GLY A 427 -38.65 6.29 3.33
N THR A 428 -37.98 5.27 2.81
CA THR A 428 -36.70 4.69 3.25
C THR A 428 -35.85 4.35 2.00
N SER A 429 -34.62 3.84 2.11
CA SER A 429 -33.91 3.27 0.95
C SER A 429 -34.44 1.86 0.63
N GLU A 430 -34.11 1.33 -0.56
CA GLU A 430 -34.30 -0.10 -0.88
C GLU A 430 -33.59 -0.91 0.21
N ASP A 431 -32.30 -0.71 0.48
CA ASP A 431 -31.57 -1.44 1.53
C ASP A 431 -32.05 -1.22 2.97
N ALA A 432 -32.99 -0.30 3.22
CA ALA A 432 -33.42 0.02 4.57
C ALA A 432 -34.26 -1.08 5.23
N HIS A 433 -34.76 -2.07 4.48
CA HIS A 433 -35.33 -3.27 5.10
C HIS A 433 -34.26 -4.14 5.79
N LEU A 434 -32.98 -4.02 5.39
CA LEU A 434 -31.84 -4.62 6.11
C LEU A 434 -31.49 -3.83 7.39
N LEU A 435 -31.90 -2.55 7.49
CA LEU A 435 -31.71 -1.70 8.68
C LEU A 435 -32.71 -2.01 9.81
N MET A 436 -33.80 -2.73 9.54
CA MET A 436 -34.87 -2.99 10.52
C MET A 436 -34.87 -4.41 11.11
N GLN A 437 -33.87 -5.25 10.80
CA GLN A 437 -33.64 -6.50 11.52
C GLN A 437 -32.61 -6.28 12.64
N LYS A 438 -33.10 -5.81 13.79
CA LYS A 438 -32.48 -6.07 15.08
C LYS A 438 -33.38 -6.98 15.90
#